data_AF-A0A0F9VXH6-F1
#
_entry.id   AF-A0A0F9VXH6-F1
#
_cell.length_a   1.000
_cell.length_b   1.000
_cell.length_c   1.000
_cell.angle_alpha   90.00
_cell.angle_beta   90.00
_cell.angle_gamma   90.00
#
_symmetry.space_group_name_H-M   'P 1'
#
loop_
_entity.id
_entity.type
_entity.pdbx_description
1 polymer ?
#
loop_
_entity_poly.entity_id
_entity_poly.type
_entity_poly.pdbx_seq_one_letter_code
_entity_poly.pdbx_strand_id
1 'polypeptide(L)'
;MVTKDETKTTGQDSSQTGDSSTSEKGSTSTPETFTKEDRDKAVSDALSTAGRTAKDFESRKTVLDTREQAIKDSEARDIERQQARDIAELESAKDDPAQLTIIQQRQKLRTSQVEFNIKQREFEAQKVQHEADKTQHQTEIEATRATRLETDIWAIAKKHEVDPAWLKSLGVSDLKQLEEIAKGASTKKPFTPDSGKTTGGTQMPESSGAKIKAGFEELHPTK
;
A
#
# COMPACT_ATOMS: atom_id res chain seq x y z
N MET A 1 -0.53 66.55 20.12
CA MET A 1 0.44 65.98 21.10
C MET A 1 0.58 64.51 20.72
N VAL A 2 1.61 64.13 19.94
CA VAL A 2 2.97 63.70 20.39
C VAL A 2 2.82 62.44 21.27
N THR A 3 3.27 61.24 20.90
CA THR A 3 4.64 60.86 20.51
C THR A 3 4.73 59.74 19.46
N LYS A 4 5.65 59.94 18.52
CA LYS A 4 6.41 58.90 17.82
C LYS A 4 7.38 58.26 18.81
N ASP A 5 7.70 56.98 18.63
CA ASP A 5 9.05 56.50 18.91
C ASP A 5 9.47 55.45 17.88
N GLU A 6 10.48 55.82 17.11
CA GLU A 6 11.31 54.96 16.27
C GLU A 6 12.59 54.66 17.05
N THR A 7 13.08 53.43 16.99
CA THR A 7 14.50 53.07 16.83
C THR A 7 14.60 51.54 16.77
N LYS A 8 15.57 50.87 16.14
CA LYS A 8 16.41 51.05 14.94
C LYS A 8 17.36 49.84 14.97
N THR A 9 17.29 49.00 13.93
CA THR A 9 18.30 48.12 13.28
C THR A 9 19.42 47.42 14.08
N THR A 10 19.73 46.17 13.69
CA THR A 10 21.02 45.63 13.17
C THR A 10 20.88 44.09 13.22
N GLY A 11 21.09 43.25 12.21
CA GLY A 11 21.77 43.33 10.94
C GLY A 11 22.58 42.02 10.79
N GLN A 12 22.26 41.18 9.80
CA GLN A 12 23.29 40.46 9.04
C GLN A 12 22.67 39.84 7.80
N ASP A 13 22.78 40.62 6.74
CA ASP A 13 22.89 40.17 5.37
C ASP A 13 24.25 39.46 5.20
N SER A 14 24.26 38.34 4.50
CA SER A 14 25.47 37.78 3.90
C SER A 14 25.08 37.02 2.63
N SER A 15 24.86 37.81 1.59
CA SER A 15 25.02 37.38 0.20
C SER A 15 26.47 37.00 -0.13
N GLN A 16 26.64 36.32 -1.27
CA GLN A 16 27.86 36.14 -2.10
C GLN A 16 28.77 34.96 -1.71
N THR A 17 29.26 34.08 -2.59
CA THR A 17 29.40 34.06 -4.07
C THR A 17 29.80 32.62 -4.48
N GLY A 18 29.55 32.19 -5.73
CA GLY A 18 30.45 31.22 -6.37
C GLY A 18 29.80 30.16 -7.26
N ASP A 19 29.66 30.50 -8.54
CA ASP A 19 29.47 29.58 -9.65
C ASP A 19 30.69 28.64 -9.81
N SER A 20 30.46 27.35 -10.04
CA SER A 20 31.38 26.46 -10.77
C SER A 20 30.68 25.17 -11.14
N SER A 21 30.13 25.17 -12.34
CA SER A 21 30.01 23.99 -13.18
C SER A 21 31.39 23.35 -13.36
N THR A 22 31.60 22.16 -12.77
CA THR A 22 32.73 21.32 -13.17
C THR A 22 32.41 19.84 -12.94
N SER A 23 32.30 19.14 -14.06
CA SER A 23 32.82 17.79 -14.30
C SER A 23 32.07 16.60 -13.69
N GLU A 24 31.50 15.80 -14.59
CA GLU A 24 31.30 14.36 -14.44
C GLU A 24 32.47 13.70 -13.72
N LYS A 25 32.18 12.99 -12.62
CA LYS A 25 33.04 11.91 -12.13
C LYS A 25 32.17 10.87 -11.45
N GLY A 26 32.25 9.64 -11.96
CA GLY A 26 31.31 8.56 -11.72
C GLY A 26 30.99 8.30 -10.24
N SER A 27 29.69 8.17 -9.96
CA SER A 27 29.20 7.57 -8.72
C SER A 27 29.49 6.07 -8.77
N THR A 28 30.72 5.71 -8.38
CA THR A 28 31.01 4.35 -7.94
C THR A 28 30.52 4.31 -6.51
N SER A 29 29.33 3.75 -6.32
CA SER A 29 28.66 3.64 -5.03
C SER A 29 29.46 2.74 -4.08
N THR A 30 30.44 3.30 -3.39
CA THR A 30 30.96 2.73 -2.16
C THR A 30 29.84 2.78 -1.11
N PRO A 31 29.51 1.67 -0.44
CA PRO A 31 28.49 1.69 0.61
C PRO A 31 28.96 2.60 1.74
N GLU A 32 28.22 3.67 2.01
CA GLU A 32 28.44 4.51 3.19
C GLU A 32 28.31 3.65 4.44
N THR A 33 29.41 3.41 5.15
CA THR A 33 29.39 2.73 6.44
C THR A 33 28.92 3.72 7.50
N PHE A 34 27.64 3.66 7.87
CA PHE A 34 27.08 4.45 8.98
C PHE A 34 27.90 4.26 10.26
N THR A 35 28.45 5.37 10.76
CA THR A 35 29.15 5.39 12.04
C THR A 35 28.16 5.11 13.18
N LYS A 36 28.68 4.79 14.37
CA LYS A 36 27.83 4.52 15.52
C LYS A 36 27.12 5.82 15.95
N GLU A 37 27.81 6.93 15.82
CA GLU A 37 27.34 8.29 16.10
C GLU A 37 26.18 8.70 15.18
N ASP A 38 26.24 8.35 13.90
CA ASP A 38 25.14 8.62 12.95
C ASP A 38 23.87 7.82 13.30
N ARG A 39 24.04 6.58 13.78
CA ARG A 39 22.93 5.74 14.25
C ARG A 39 22.33 6.30 15.54
N ASP A 40 23.16 6.67 16.50
CA ASP A 40 22.69 7.22 17.78
C ASP A 40 21.95 8.56 17.58
N LYS A 41 22.43 9.40 16.66
CA LYS A 41 21.75 10.63 16.26
C LYS A 41 20.41 10.35 15.57
N ALA A 42 20.37 9.43 14.59
CA ALA A 42 19.14 9.07 13.91
C ALA A 42 18.08 8.49 14.87
N VAL A 43 18.50 7.67 15.84
CA VAL A 43 17.62 7.14 16.89
C VAL A 43 17.11 8.26 17.78
N SER A 44 17.97 9.20 18.19
CA SER A 44 17.57 10.35 19.01
C SER A 44 16.58 11.29 18.29
N ASP A 45 16.83 11.58 17.02
CA ASP A 45 15.96 12.41 16.18
C ASP A 45 14.60 11.71 15.93
N ALA A 46 14.62 10.39 15.70
CA ALA A 46 13.42 9.58 15.55
C ALA A 46 12.59 9.55 16.85
N LEU A 47 13.23 9.34 18.01
CA LEU A 47 12.57 9.37 19.32
C LEU A 47 11.98 10.74 19.63
N SER A 48 12.71 11.81 19.32
CA SER A 48 12.23 13.19 19.50
C SER A 48 11.03 13.49 18.60
N THR A 49 11.08 13.05 17.35
CA THR A 49 9.96 13.21 16.39
C THR A 49 8.75 12.39 16.81
N ALA A 50 8.96 11.14 17.26
CA ALA A 50 7.90 10.30 17.79
C ALA A 50 7.24 10.93 19.03
N GLY A 51 8.04 11.49 19.96
CA GLY A 51 7.54 12.19 21.14
C GLY A 51 6.70 13.43 20.80
N ARG A 52 7.13 14.24 19.81
CA ARG A 52 6.34 15.38 19.32
C ARG A 52 5.03 14.92 18.69
N THR A 53 5.09 13.88 17.85
CA THR A 53 3.90 13.32 17.19
C THR A 53 2.90 12.77 18.21
N ALA A 54 3.38 12.09 19.25
CA ALA A 54 2.54 11.58 20.33
C ALA A 54 1.83 12.72 21.09
N LYS A 55 2.57 13.79 21.41
CA LYS A 55 2.00 14.97 22.07
C LYS A 55 0.98 15.70 21.20
N ASP A 56 1.24 15.82 19.90
CA ASP A 56 0.31 16.41 18.95
C ASP A 56 -0.98 15.57 18.86
N PHE A 57 -0.86 14.25 18.86
CA PHE A 57 -2.00 13.34 18.87
C PHE A 57 -2.83 13.48 20.14
N GLU A 58 -2.19 13.52 21.31
CA GLU A 58 -2.85 13.72 22.60
C GLU A 58 -3.55 15.08 22.68
N SER A 59 -2.90 16.14 22.18
CA SER A 59 -3.48 17.48 22.10
C SER A 59 -4.71 17.51 21.19
N ARG A 60 -4.67 16.83 20.04
CA ARG A 60 -5.84 16.71 19.15
C ARG A 60 -6.96 15.93 19.81
N LYS A 61 -6.64 14.83 20.49
CA LYS A 61 -7.62 14.01 21.20
C LYS A 61 -8.34 14.81 22.28
N THR A 62 -7.61 15.53 23.12
CA THR A 62 -8.22 16.36 24.17
C THR A 62 -9.11 17.47 23.61
N VAL A 63 -8.71 18.11 22.50
CA VAL A 63 -9.55 19.10 21.80
C VAL A 63 -10.82 18.47 21.26
N LEU A 64 -10.74 17.27 20.67
CA LEU A 64 -11.90 16.54 20.17
C LEU A 64 -12.85 16.15 21.31
N ASP A 65 -12.32 15.60 22.40
CA ASP A 65 -13.12 15.21 23.57
C ASP A 65 -13.82 16.43 24.18
N THR A 66 -13.12 17.55 24.32
CA THR A 66 -13.70 18.81 24.84
C THR A 66 -14.81 19.33 23.93
N ARG A 67 -14.59 19.27 22.61
CA ARG A 67 -15.59 19.70 21.63
C ARG A 67 -16.81 18.79 21.66
N GLU A 68 -16.61 17.48 21.77
CA GLU A 68 -17.70 16.51 21.87
C GLU A 68 -18.54 16.76 23.13
N GLN A 69 -17.90 17.01 24.26
CA GLN A 69 -18.61 17.34 25.49
C GLN A 69 -19.40 18.65 25.36
N ALA A 70 -18.81 19.69 24.76
CA ALA A 70 -19.50 20.96 24.53
C ALA A 70 -20.72 20.80 23.61
N ILE A 71 -20.64 19.93 22.61
CA ILE A 71 -21.79 19.60 21.74
C ILE A 71 -22.89 18.92 22.55
N LYS A 72 -22.55 17.88 23.34
CA LYS A 72 -23.53 17.17 24.20
C LYS A 72 -24.22 18.12 25.17
N ASP A 73 -23.46 19.01 25.82
CA ASP A 73 -24.01 19.99 26.76
C ASP A 73 -24.92 21.01 26.06
N SER A 74 -24.54 21.45 24.85
CA SER A 74 -25.38 22.35 24.03
C SER A 74 -26.68 21.68 23.61
N GLU A 75 -26.60 20.43 23.12
CA GLU A 75 -27.77 19.65 22.73
C GLU A 75 -28.72 19.44 23.92
N ALA A 76 -28.20 19.14 25.10
CA ALA A 76 -29.03 18.98 26.30
C ALA A 76 -29.78 20.27 26.67
N ARG A 77 -29.10 21.42 26.61
CA ARG A 77 -29.72 22.74 26.85
C ARG A 77 -30.79 23.09 25.83
N ASP A 78 -30.56 22.76 24.57
CA ASP A 78 -31.53 23.02 23.51
C ASP A 78 -32.76 22.13 23.64
N ILE A 79 -32.58 20.86 24.04
CA ILE A 79 -33.69 19.95 24.37
C ILE A 79 -34.51 20.51 25.53
N GLU A 80 -33.89 20.91 26.63
CA GLU A 80 -34.58 21.46 27.80
C GLU A 80 -35.35 22.74 27.43
N ARG A 81 -34.71 23.64 26.69
CA ARG A 81 -35.35 24.87 26.20
C ARG A 81 -36.53 24.58 25.28
N GLN A 82 -36.44 23.53 24.46
CA GLN A 82 -37.53 23.14 23.58
C GLN A 82 -38.69 22.56 24.37
N GLN A 83 -38.43 21.69 25.35
CA GLN A 83 -39.45 21.13 26.22
C GLN A 83 -40.18 22.21 27.01
N ALA A 84 -39.47 23.19 27.54
CA ALA A 84 -40.08 24.32 28.25
C ALA A 84 -41.03 25.13 27.34
N ARG A 85 -40.65 25.36 26.08
CA ARG A 85 -41.53 26.01 25.10
C ARG A 85 -42.75 25.17 24.75
N ASP A 86 -42.55 23.87 24.53
CA ASP A 86 -43.62 22.95 24.19
C ASP A 86 -44.68 22.85 25.31
N ILE A 87 -44.24 22.86 26.57
CA ILE A 87 -45.12 22.91 27.76
C ILE A 87 -45.89 24.23 27.81
N ALA A 88 -45.20 25.36 27.65
CA ALA A 88 -45.82 26.67 27.68
C ALA A 88 -46.85 26.86 26.55
N GLU A 89 -46.57 26.35 25.35
CA GLU A 89 -47.51 26.36 24.23
C GLU A 89 -48.77 25.52 24.55
N LEU A 90 -48.60 24.32 25.09
CA LEU A 90 -49.73 23.46 25.48
C LEU A 90 -50.59 24.09 26.59
N GLU A 91 -49.96 24.74 27.56
CA GLU A 91 -50.66 25.43 28.64
C GLU A 91 -51.43 26.65 28.11
N SER A 92 -50.84 27.43 27.20
CA SER A 92 -51.49 28.60 26.60
C SER A 92 -52.70 28.26 25.72
N ALA A 93 -52.71 27.06 25.13
CA ALA A 93 -53.77 26.59 24.24
C ALA A 93 -54.76 25.63 24.93
N LYS A 94 -54.66 25.46 26.25
CA LYS A 94 -55.43 24.46 27.00
C LYS A 94 -56.95 24.61 26.85
N ASP A 95 -57.43 25.85 26.77
CA ASP A 95 -58.86 26.16 26.66
C ASP A 95 -59.34 26.30 25.19
N ASP A 96 -58.43 26.16 24.20
CA ASP A 96 -58.75 26.17 22.77
C ASP A 96 -58.43 24.81 22.12
N PRO A 97 -59.44 23.94 21.91
CA PRO A 97 -59.22 22.60 21.35
C PRO A 97 -58.69 22.61 19.91
N ALA A 98 -58.98 23.65 19.13
CA ALA A 98 -58.49 23.75 17.76
C ALA A 98 -56.98 24.03 17.74
N GLN A 99 -56.53 24.99 18.57
CA GLN A 99 -55.10 25.29 18.74
C GLN A 99 -54.33 24.11 19.33
N LEU A 100 -54.90 23.45 20.33
CA LEU A 100 -54.28 22.29 20.98
C LEU A 100 -54.04 21.14 19.98
N THR A 101 -54.99 20.91 19.06
CA THR A 101 -54.83 19.91 17.99
C THR A 101 -53.67 20.25 17.05
N ILE A 102 -53.54 21.52 16.64
CA ILE A 102 -52.46 21.98 15.76
C ILE A 102 -51.09 21.80 16.43
N ILE A 103 -50.97 22.20 17.71
CA ILE A 103 -49.73 22.08 18.48
C ILE A 103 -49.31 20.61 18.60
N GLN A 104 -50.25 19.73 18.96
CA GLN A 104 -49.98 18.29 19.07
C GLN A 104 -49.57 17.66 17.74
N GLN A 105 -50.21 18.02 16.63
CA GLN A 105 -49.82 17.53 15.30
C GLN A 105 -48.41 17.98 14.94
N ARG A 106 -48.07 19.25 15.20
CA ARG A 106 -46.73 19.79 14.96
C ARG A 106 -45.66 19.08 15.79
N GLN A 107 -45.94 18.82 17.07
CA GLN A 107 -45.05 18.06 17.95
C GLN A 107 -44.85 16.64 17.43
N LYS A 108 -45.93 15.93 17.07
CA LYS A 108 -45.85 14.57 16.49
C LYS A 108 -45.01 14.52 15.21
N LEU A 109 -45.22 15.48 14.29
CA LEU A 109 -44.43 15.56 13.06
C LEU A 109 -42.94 15.76 13.36
N ARG A 110 -42.62 16.62 14.32
CA ARG A 110 -41.24 16.86 14.74
C ARG A 110 -40.60 15.61 15.32
N THR A 111 -41.27 14.93 16.26
CA THR A 111 -40.78 13.69 16.85
C THR A 111 -40.58 12.62 15.78
N SER A 112 -41.54 12.44 14.88
CA SER A 112 -41.44 11.49 13.77
C SER A 112 -40.25 11.80 12.85
N GLN A 113 -40.00 13.09 12.56
CA GLN A 113 -38.85 13.49 11.75
C GLN A 113 -37.51 13.19 12.45
N VAL A 114 -37.43 13.42 13.77
CA VAL A 114 -36.23 13.11 14.56
C VAL A 114 -35.98 11.60 14.56
N GLU A 115 -37.02 10.80 14.83
CA GLU A 115 -36.92 9.33 14.79
C GLU A 115 -36.51 8.82 13.40
N PHE A 116 -37.05 9.40 12.33
CA PHE A 116 -36.67 9.06 10.96
C PHE A 116 -35.18 9.35 10.72
N ASN A 117 -34.71 10.53 11.11
CA ASN A 117 -33.31 10.91 10.94
C ASN A 117 -32.37 10.01 11.76
N ILE A 118 -32.77 9.59 12.97
CA ILE A 118 -32.01 8.62 13.79
C ILE A 118 -31.91 7.29 13.06
N LYS A 119 -33.05 6.72 12.62
CA LYS A 119 -33.08 5.45 11.88
C LYS A 119 -32.25 5.50 10.60
N GLN A 120 -32.29 6.63 9.89
CA GLN A 120 -31.50 6.82 8.68
C GLN A 120 -29.99 6.77 8.98
N ARG A 121 -29.53 7.47 10.04
CA ARG A 121 -28.13 7.43 10.46
C ARG A 121 -27.70 6.03 10.91
N GLU A 122 -28.54 5.33 11.67
CA GLU A 122 -28.28 3.95 12.09
C GLU A 122 -28.14 3.02 10.89
N PHE A 123 -29.02 3.16 9.90
CA PHE A 123 -28.97 2.37 8.67
C PHE A 123 -27.70 2.66 7.86
N GLU A 124 -27.32 3.93 7.72
CA GLU A 124 -26.08 4.32 7.06
C GLU A 124 -24.84 3.77 7.79
N ALA A 125 -24.82 3.82 9.13
CA ALA A 125 -23.75 3.25 9.94
C ALA A 125 -23.65 1.73 9.78
N GLN A 126 -24.78 1.02 9.79
CA GLN A 126 -24.83 -0.43 9.55
C GLN A 126 -24.32 -0.80 8.15
N LYS A 127 -24.67 0.00 7.14
CA LYS A 127 -24.19 -0.21 5.77
C LYS A 127 -22.66 -0.10 5.68
N VAL A 128 -22.08 0.92 6.31
CA VAL A 128 -20.61 1.10 6.36
C VAL A 128 -19.94 -0.05 7.10
N GLN A 129 -20.49 -0.47 8.24
CA GLN A 129 -19.97 -1.63 8.98
C GLN A 129 -20.01 -2.90 8.12
N HIS A 130 -21.13 -3.18 7.48
CA HIS A 130 -21.27 -4.36 6.63
C HIS A 130 -20.32 -4.34 5.42
N GLU A 131 -20.07 -3.17 4.83
CA GLU A 131 -19.07 -3.02 3.76
C GLU A 131 -17.64 -3.27 4.27
N ALA A 132 -17.31 -2.80 5.48
CA ALA A 132 -16.03 -3.06 6.12
C ALA A 132 -15.86 -4.56 6.42
N ASP A 133 -16.86 -5.20 7.02
CA ASP A 133 -16.85 -6.64 7.35
C ASP A 133 -16.70 -7.49 6.10
N LYS A 134 -17.44 -7.16 5.03
CA LYS A 134 -17.31 -7.86 3.74
C LYS A 134 -15.88 -7.77 3.20
N THR A 135 -15.24 -6.61 3.32
CA THR A 135 -13.87 -6.41 2.86
C THR A 135 -12.89 -7.24 3.69
N GLN A 136 -13.05 -7.23 5.02
CA GLN A 136 -12.22 -8.05 5.91
C GLN A 136 -12.38 -9.54 5.61
N HIS A 137 -13.60 -10.05 5.54
CA HIS A 137 -13.86 -11.45 5.21
C HIS A 137 -13.34 -11.84 3.84
N GLN A 138 -13.41 -10.95 2.84
CA GLN A 138 -12.85 -11.23 1.54
C GLN A 138 -11.32 -11.41 1.60
N THR A 139 -10.61 -10.55 2.34
CA THR A 139 -9.16 -10.70 2.53
C THR A 139 -8.80 -11.97 3.29
N GLU A 140 -9.60 -12.37 4.27
CA GLU A 140 -9.42 -13.61 5.04
C GLU A 140 -9.64 -14.86 4.17
N ILE A 141 -10.68 -14.84 3.33
CA ILE A 141 -10.96 -15.92 2.37
C ILE A 141 -9.82 -16.04 1.36
N GLU A 142 -9.33 -14.91 0.83
CA GLU A 142 -8.21 -14.89 -0.12
C GLU A 142 -6.92 -15.42 0.51
N ALA A 143 -6.60 -15.01 1.73
CA ALA A 143 -5.47 -15.53 2.48
C ALA A 143 -5.60 -17.05 2.72
N THR A 144 -6.79 -17.52 3.09
CA THR A 144 -7.04 -18.96 3.31
C THR A 144 -6.97 -19.77 2.01
N ARG A 145 -7.44 -19.21 0.88
CA ARG A 145 -7.30 -19.83 -0.44
C ARG A 145 -5.84 -19.92 -0.87
N ALA A 146 -5.06 -18.85 -0.64
CA ALA A 146 -3.64 -18.82 -0.96
C ALA A 146 -2.84 -19.85 -0.15
N THR A 147 -3.09 -19.96 1.16
CA THR A 147 -2.43 -20.97 2.00
C THR A 147 -2.80 -22.39 1.60
N ARG A 148 -4.07 -22.66 1.29
CA ARG A 148 -4.51 -23.97 0.81
C ARG A 148 -3.86 -24.34 -0.53
N LEU A 149 -3.83 -23.42 -1.47
CA LEU A 149 -3.19 -23.61 -2.76
C LEU A 149 -1.70 -23.89 -2.58
N GLU A 150 -1.02 -23.17 -1.69
CA GLU A 150 0.37 -23.46 -1.36
C GLU A 150 0.53 -24.89 -0.80
N THR A 151 -0.29 -25.31 0.15
CA THR A 151 -0.22 -26.69 0.68
C THR A 151 -0.43 -27.75 -0.41
N ASP A 152 -1.33 -27.50 -1.36
CA ASP A 152 -1.60 -28.41 -2.47
C ASP A 152 -0.42 -28.43 -3.48
N ILE A 153 0.20 -27.28 -3.76
CA ILE A 153 1.46 -27.22 -4.56
C ILE A 153 2.53 -28.10 -3.91
N TRP A 154 2.73 -27.96 -2.60
CA TRP A 154 3.72 -28.77 -1.87
C TRP A 154 3.42 -30.27 -1.94
N ALA A 155 2.14 -30.65 -1.88
CA ALA A 155 1.72 -32.05 -2.02
C ALA A 155 2.01 -32.61 -3.42
N ILE A 156 1.69 -31.84 -4.48
CA ILE A 156 1.96 -32.20 -5.88
C ILE A 156 3.47 -32.28 -6.14
N ALA A 157 4.23 -31.28 -5.69
CA ALA A 157 5.69 -31.22 -5.77
C ALA A 157 6.33 -32.48 -5.17
N LYS A 158 5.91 -32.84 -3.95
CA LYS A 158 6.39 -34.05 -3.25
C LYS A 158 6.01 -35.33 -3.98
N LYS A 159 4.80 -35.42 -4.54
CA LYS A 159 4.32 -36.59 -5.29
C LYS A 159 5.10 -36.85 -6.58
N HIS A 160 5.54 -35.79 -7.25
CA HIS A 160 6.21 -35.85 -8.55
C HIS A 160 7.73 -35.55 -8.49
N GLU A 161 8.29 -35.39 -7.29
CA GLU A 161 9.71 -35.07 -7.05
C GLU A 161 10.18 -33.80 -7.81
N VAL A 162 9.30 -32.80 -7.86
CA VAL A 162 9.57 -31.49 -8.48
C VAL A 162 9.76 -30.45 -7.38
N ASP A 163 10.57 -29.42 -7.63
CA ASP A 163 10.74 -28.32 -6.69
C ASP A 163 9.43 -27.51 -6.50
N PRO A 164 8.89 -27.38 -5.28
CA PRO A 164 7.68 -26.60 -5.02
C PRO A 164 7.86 -25.11 -5.31
N ALA A 165 9.07 -24.56 -5.17
CA ALA A 165 9.34 -23.15 -5.49
C ALA A 165 9.19 -22.89 -6.99
N TRP A 166 9.66 -23.81 -7.83
CA TRP A 166 9.46 -23.77 -9.27
C TRP A 166 7.98 -23.86 -9.64
N LEU A 167 7.22 -24.79 -9.06
CA LEU A 167 5.76 -24.90 -9.32
C LEU A 167 4.99 -23.63 -8.90
N LYS A 168 5.36 -23.03 -7.76
CA LYS A 168 4.77 -21.76 -7.29
C LYS A 168 5.06 -20.60 -8.24
N SER A 169 6.25 -20.57 -8.85
CA SER A 169 6.65 -19.52 -9.80
C SER A 169 5.86 -19.51 -11.11
N LEU A 170 5.21 -20.63 -11.47
CA LEU A 170 4.38 -20.74 -12.68
C LEU A 170 3.06 -19.96 -12.58
N GLY A 171 2.64 -19.58 -11.36
CA GLY A 171 1.42 -18.79 -11.15
C GLY A 171 0.12 -19.47 -11.57
N VAL A 172 0.15 -20.79 -11.77
CA VAL A 172 -1.03 -21.58 -12.18
C VAL A 172 -1.87 -21.88 -10.95
N SER A 173 -3.12 -21.43 -10.96
CA SER A 173 -4.05 -21.64 -9.85
C SER A 173 -4.87 -22.93 -9.96
N ASP A 174 -4.91 -23.57 -11.13
CA ASP A 174 -5.60 -24.83 -11.33
C ASP A 174 -4.71 -26.02 -10.96
N LEU A 175 -5.11 -26.76 -9.92
CA LEU A 175 -4.37 -27.90 -9.39
C LEU A 175 -4.18 -29.02 -10.43
N LYS A 176 -5.13 -29.21 -11.35
CA LYS A 176 -5.02 -30.25 -12.38
C LYS A 176 -3.93 -29.95 -13.39
N GLN A 177 -3.89 -28.71 -13.86
CA GLN A 177 -2.83 -28.23 -14.75
C GLN A 177 -1.47 -28.28 -14.07
N LEU A 178 -1.41 -27.90 -12.78
CA LEU A 178 -0.19 -27.96 -12.00
C LEU A 178 0.32 -29.40 -11.84
N GLU A 179 -0.56 -30.38 -11.64
CA GLU A 179 -0.22 -31.80 -11.55
C GLU A 179 0.27 -32.35 -12.90
N GLU A 180 -0.34 -31.98 -14.02
CA GLU A 180 0.13 -32.37 -15.36
C GLU A 180 1.52 -31.79 -15.67
N ILE A 181 1.76 -30.52 -15.33
CA ILE A 181 3.07 -29.88 -15.49
C ILE A 181 4.11 -30.56 -14.61
N ALA A 182 3.79 -30.84 -13.34
CA ALA A 182 4.68 -31.54 -12.42
C ALA A 182 5.01 -32.95 -12.93
N LYS A 183 4.02 -33.68 -13.45
CA LYS A 183 4.20 -35.00 -14.07
C LYS A 183 5.10 -34.93 -15.31
N GLY A 184 4.94 -33.92 -16.17
CA GLY A 184 5.81 -33.69 -17.32
C GLY A 184 7.26 -33.39 -16.92
N ALA A 185 7.45 -32.54 -15.91
CA ALA A 185 8.78 -32.19 -15.38
C ALA A 185 9.47 -33.34 -14.63
N SER A 186 8.68 -34.22 -13.98
CA SER A 186 9.14 -35.42 -13.29
C SER A 186 9.74 -36.47 -14.24
N THR A 187 9.33 -36.46 -15.51
CA THR A 187 9.95 -37.32 -16.54
C THR A 187 11.34 -36.84 -16.93
N LYS A 188 12.29 -36.95 -16.00
CA LYS A 188 13.70 -37.12 -16.33
C LYS A 188 13.85 -38.42 -17.14
N LYS A 189 13.53 -38.39 -18.44
CA LYS A 189 14.21 -39.30 -19.35
C LYS A 189 15.70 -38.99 -19.18
N PRO A 190 16.56 -39.97 -18.86
CA PRO A 190 17.99 -39.73 -18.94
C PRO A 190 18.25 -39.19 -20.35
N PHE A 191 18.76 -37.97 -20.42
CA PHE A 191 19.38 -37.50 -21.64
C PHE A 191 20.60 -38.39 -21.82
N THR A 192 20.44 -39.47 -22.56
CA THR A 192 21.56 -40.13 -23.22
C THR A 192 21.98 -39.18 -24.32
N PRO A 193 23.08 -38.41 -24.17
CA PRO A 193 23.69 -37.79 -25.33
C PRO A 193 23.93 -38.93 -26.31
N ASP A 194 23.36 -38.82 -27.52
CA ASP A 194 23.68 -39.73 -28.61
C ASP A 194 25.20 -39.76 -28.71
N SER A 195 25.81 -40.88 -28.29
CA SER A 195 27.25 -41.07 -28.35
C SER A 195 27.60 -40.93 -29.82
N GLY A 196 28.18 -39.78 -30.17
CA GLY A 196 28.36 -39.29 -31.53
C GLY A 196 29.04 -40.27 -32.49
N LYS A 197 28.29 -41.26 -32.96
CA LYS A 197 28.55 -41.96 -34.21
C LYS A 197 27.75 -41.22 -35.29
N THR A 198 28.21 -40.02 -35.59
CA THR A 198 28.00 -39.49 -36.94
C THR A 198 28.74 -40.43 -37.89
N THR A 199 27.96 -41.33 -38.49
CA THR A 199 28.30 -42.11 -39.68
C THR A 199 28.58 -41.12 -40.81
N GLY A 200 29.79 -40.55 -40.83
CA GLY A 200 30.16 -39.46 -41.73
C GLY A 200 31.65 -39.16 -41.67
N GLY A 201 32.47 -40.19 -41.51
CA GLY A 201 33.92 -40.12 -41.53
C GLY A 201 34.46 -41.18 -42.47
N THR A 202 34.15 -41.06 -43.77
CA THR A 202 34.83 -41.82 -44.80
C THR A 202 36.30 -41.48 -44.71
N GLN A 203 37.12 -42.50 -44.46
CA GLN A 203 38.57 -42.45 -44.44
C GLN A 203 39.08 -41.60 -45.61
N MET A 204 39.77 -40.51 -45.30
CA MET A 204 40.70 -39.88 -46.24
C MET A 204 41.97 -40.75 -46.24
N PRO A 205 42.30 -41.49 -47.32
CA PRO A 205 43.63 -42.03 -47.47
C PRO A 205 44.61 -40.87 -47.65
N GLU A 206 45.64 -40.85 -46.80
CA GLU A 206 46.82 -40.01 -46.94
C GLU A 206 47.40 -40.14 -48.34
N SER A 207 47.19 -39.16 -49.22
CA SER A 207 48.05 -38.96 -50.38
C SER A 207 47.91 -37.55 -50.94
N SER A 208 49.06 -36.97 -51.31
CA SER A 208 49.25 -35.78 -52.15
C SER A 208 49.26 -34.39 -51.50
N GLY A 209 50.19 -34.19 -50.57
CA GLY A 209 50.85 -32.90 -50.32
C GLY A 209 51.72 -32.38 -51.50
N ALA A 210 51.30 -32.60 -52.75
CA ALA A 210 52.08 -32.30 -53.95
C ALA A 210 51.39 -31.35 -54.95
N LYS A 211 50.15 -30.90 -54.70
CA LYS A 211 49.42 -30.02 -55.63
C LYS A 211 49.22 -28.57 -55.18
N ILE A 212 49.57 -28.23 -53.95
CA ILE A 212 49.42 -26.84 -53.45
C ILE A 212 50.64 -25.97 -53.81
N LYS A 213 51.77 -26.57 -54.20
CA LYS A 213 53.00 -25.83 -54.55
C LYS A 213 53.07 -25.39 -56.03
N ALA A 214 52.33 -26.01 -56.93
CA ALA A 214 52.35 -25.67 -58.36
C ALA A 214 51.48 -24.45 -58.72
N GLY A 215 50.40 -24.19 -57.97
CA GLY A 215 49.50 -23.05 -58.25
C GLY A 215 49.97 -21.70 -57.68
N PHE A 216 50.97 -21.68 -56.79
CA PHE A 216 51.47 -20.45 -56.18
C PHE A 216 52.63 -19.81 -56.97
N GLU A 217 53.46 -20.62 -57.63
CA GLU A 217 54.56 -20.13 -58.50
C GLU A 217 54.05 -19.64 -59.88
N GLU A 218 52.85 -20.02 -60.30
CA GLU A 218 52.22 -19.55 -61.55
C GLU A 218 51.54 -18.16 -61.40
N LEU A 219 51.24 -17.74 -60.17
CA LEU A 219 50.61 -16.45 -59.84
C LEU A 219 51.60 -15.37 -59.35
N HIS A 220 52.86 -15.74 -59.05
CA HIS A 220 53.90 -14.82 -58.61
C HIS A 220 55.28 -15.15 -59.22
N PRO A 221 55.54 -14.79 -60.49
CA PRO A 221 56.89 -14.88 -61.05
C PRO A 221 57.78 -13.83 -60.37
N THR A 222 58.71 -14.30 -59.56
CA THR A 222 59.82 -13.48 -59.06
C THR A 222 60.73 -13.12 -60.23
N LYS A 223 60.81 -11.83 -60.57
CA LYS A 223 61.90 -11.25 -61.36
C LYS A 223 63.14 -11.05 -60.50
#